data_AF-A0A7C6TVE5-F1
#
_entry.id   AF-A0A7C6TVE5-F1
#
_cell.length_a   1.000
_cell.length_b   1.000
_cell.length_c   1.000
_cell.angle_alpha   90.00
_cell.angle_beta   90.00
_cell.angle_gamma   90.00
#
_symmetry.space_group_name_H-M   'P 1'
#
loop_
_entity.id
_entity.type
_entity.pdbx_description
1 polymer ?
#
loop_
_entity_poly.entity_id
_entity_poly.type
_entity_poly.pdbx_seq_one_letter_code
_entity_poly.pdbx_strand_id
1 'polypeptide(L)'
;MRGVGWWILLAILFLIGAALRRSTLLALVFILALATGASLLWARYCLSAVTYRRRLGHHAIDYGRETTLALEFINAKPLPLAWLLVYDVFPRQIDLLTAEIQKGAPHRPGRLTNMLSLRWYERVVRTHRIRGKHRGLYEFGPAELSAGDIFGIH
;
A
#
# COMPACT_ATOMS: atom_id res chain seq x y z
N MET A 1 -15.64 -2.42 -9.29
CA MET A 1 -16.50 -3.61 -9.15
C MET A 1 -16.78 -4.15 -10.56
N ARG A 2 -16.16 -5.25 -10.99
CA ARG A 2 -16.62 -5.91 -12.22
C ARG A 2 -18.03 -6.43 -11.94
N GLY A 3 -19.02 -5.83 -12.58
CA GLY A 3 -20.43 -6.07 -12.28
C GLY A 3 -20.84 -7.51 -12.57
N VAL A 4 -22.00 -7.90 -12.05
CA VAL A 4 -22.65 -9.21 -12.30
C VAL A 4 -22.66 -9.57 -13.80
N GLY A 5 -22.76 -8.57 -14.68
CA GLY A 5 -22.69 -8.75 -16.14
C GLY A 5 -21.40 -9.40 -16.67
N TRP A 6 -20.25 -9.19 -16.04
CA TRP A 6 -18.99 -9.83 -16.47
C TRP A 6 -19.02 -11.35 -16.24
N TRP A 7 -19.54 -11.78 -15.09
CA TRP A 7 -19.71 -13.19 -14.78
C TRP A 7 -20.75 -13.85 -15.66
N ILE A 8 -21.84 -13.13 -15.99
CA ILE A 8 -22.84 -13.60 -16.94
C ILE A 8 -22.24 -13.78 -18.34
N LEU A 9 -21.41 -12.83 -18.81
CA LEU A 9 -20.74 -12.94 -20.10
C LEU A 9 -19.82 -14.17 -20.17
N LEU A 10 -19.01 -14.40 -19.13
CA LEU A 10 -18.15 -15.59 -19.05
C LEU A 10 -18.98 -16.88 -19.03
N ALA A 11 -20.12 -16.90 -18.33
CA ALA A 11 -21.02 -18.04 -18.30
C ALA A 11 -21.65 -18.31 -19.69
N ILE A 12 -22.11 -17.26 -20.38
CA ILE A 12 -22.65 -17.40 -21.74
C ILE A 12 -21.57 -17.92 -22.70
N LEU A 13 -20.36 -17.35 -22.66
CA LEU A 13 -19.26 -17.78 -23.53
C LEU A 13 -18.83 -19.22 -23.23
N PHE A 14 -18.87 -19.64 -21.97
CA PHE A 14 -18.66 -21.02 -21.56
C PHE A 14 -19.71 -21.96 -22.17
N LEU A 15 -21.01 -21.62 -22.05
CA LEU A 15 -22.10 -22.42 -22.61
C LEU A 15 -22.01 -22.53 -24.13
N ILE A 16 -21.69 -21.44 -24.82
CA ILE A 16 -21.45 -21.41 -26.27
C ILE A 16 -20.27 -22.32 -26.62
N GLY A 17 -19.12 -22.18 -25.94
CA GLY A 17 -17.94 -23.03 -26.15
C GLY A 17 -18.22 -24.52 -25.95
N ALA A 18 -19.01 -24.86 -24.93
CA ALA A 18 -19.43 -26.22 -24.64
C ALA A 18 -20.39 -26.78 -25.72
N ALA A 19 -21.39 -25.99 -26.13
CA ALA A 19 -22.35 -26.37 -27.16
C ALA A 19 -21.67 -26.61 -28.53
N LEU A 20 -20.72 -25.74 -28.90
CA LEU A 20 -19.93 -25.86 -30.13
C LEU A 20 -18.77 -26.89 -30.01
N ARG A 21 -18.58 -27.51 -28.84
CA ARG A 21 -17.47 -28.43 -28.53
C ARG A 21 -16.08 -27.88 -28.89
N ARG A 22 -15.90 -26.56 -28.76
CA ARG A 22 -14.64 -25.86 -29.08
C ARG A 22 -13.77 -25.78 -27.83
N SER A 23 -12.76 -26.66 -27.74
CA SER A 23 -11.82 -26.71 -26.62
C SER A 23 -11.04 -25.40 -26.40
N THR A 24 -10.71 -24.68 -27.47
CA THR A 24 -10.00 -23.40 -27.41
C THR A 24 -10.81 -22.30 -26.72
N LEU A 25 -12.12 -22.21 -27.02
CA LEU A 25 -13.01 -21.23 -26.38
C LEU A 25 -13.16 -21.53 -24.89
N LEU A 26 -13.32 -22.81 -24.52
CA LEU A 26 -13.41 -23.21 -23.12
C LEU A 26 -12.13 -22.88 -22.34
N ALA A 27 -10.95 -23.15 -22.92
CA ALA A 27 -9.67 -22.81 -22.31
C ALA A 27 -9.53 -21.29 -22.09
N LEU A 28 -9.91 -20.48 -23.08
CA LEU A 28 -9.87 -19.02 -22.99
C LEU A 28 -10.80 -18.50 -21.88
N VAL A 29 -12.05 -18.98 -21.83
CA VAL A 29 -13.00 -18.62 -20.77
C VAL A 29 -12.46 -18.99 -19.40
N PHE A 30 -11.88 -20.19 -19.27
CA PHE A 30 -11.31 -20.66 -18.01
C PHE A 30 -10.15 -19.79 -17.54
N ILE A 31 -9.21 -19.45 -18.43
CA ILE A 31 -8.08 -18.56 -18.11
C ILE A 31 -8.59 -17.17 -17.69
N LEU A 32 -9.57 -16.61 -18.39
CA LEU A 32 -10.16 -15.31 -18.03
C LEU A 32 -10.88 -15.34 -16.69
N ALA A 33 -11.61 -16.41 -16.40
CA ALA A 33 -12.26 -16.62 -15.11
C ALA A 33 -11.24 -16.74 -13.98
N LEU A 34 -10.17 -17.52 -14.18
CA LEU A 34 -9.10 -17.71 -13.21
C LEU A 34 -8.33 -16.41 -12.94
N ALA A 35 -8.01 -15.64 -14.00
CA ALA A 35 -7.37 -14.34 -13.88
C ALA A 35 -8.27 -13.33 -13.13
N THR A 36 -9.59 -13.35 -13.40
CA THR A 36 -10.56 -12.51 -12.69
C THR A 36 -10.64 -12.90 -11.21
N GLY A 37 -10.73 -14.20 -10.90
CA GLY A 37 -10.76 -14.70 -9.53
C GLY A 37 -9.49 -14.33 -8.75
N ALA A 38 -8.32 -14.49 -9.36
CA ALA A 38 -7.05 -14.10 -8.78
C ALA A 38 -6.99 -12.59 -8.47
N SER A 39 -7.42 -11.73 -9.40
CA SER A 39 -7.47 -10.27 -9.20
C SER A 39 -8.42 -9.88 -8.06
N LEU A 40 -9.59 -10.50 -7.93
CA LEU A 40 -10.53 -10.24 -6.83
C LEU A 40 -9.98 -10.69 -5.48
N LEU A 41 -9.32 -11.84 -5.42
CA LEU A 41 -8.63 -12.30 -4.22
C LEU A 41 -7.52 -11.31 -3.85
N TRP A 42 -6.74 -10.85 -4.82
CA TRP A 42 -5.70 -9.85 -4.60
C TRP A 42 -6.29 -8.56 -4.03
N ALA A 43 -7.33 -8.01 -4.65
CA ALA A 43 -7.99 -6.78 -4.18
C ALA A 43 -8.53 -6.91 -2.75
N ARG A 44 -9.03 -8.10 -2.37
CA ARG A 44 -9.55 -8.35 -1.03
C ARG A 44 -8.45 -8.50 0.02
N TYR A 45 -7.33 -9.11 -0.35
CA TYR A 45 -6.28 -9.49 0.59
C TYR A 45 -5.01 -8.63 0.50
N CYS A 46 -4.93 -7.64 -0.41
CA CYS A 46 -3.72 -6.83 -0.62
C CYS A 46 -3.23 -6.13 0.67
N LEU A 47 -4.13 -5.51 1.42
CA LEU A 47 -3.79 -4.84 2.67
C LEU A 47 -3.95 -5.73 3.91
N SER A 48 -4.44 -6.97 3.73
CA SER A 48 -4.54 -7.92 4.84
C SER A 48 -3.14 -8.24 5.38
N ALA A 49 -2.99 -8.29 6.71
CA ALA A 49 -1.73 -8.58 7.39
C ALA A 49 -0.56 -7.66 6.98
N VAL A 50 -0.83 -6.45 6.49
CA VAL A 50 0.17 -5.40 6.30
C VAL A 50 0.21 -4.53 7.55
N THR A 51 1.40 -4.34 8.11
CA THR A 51 1.58 -3.49 9.29
C THR A 51 2.56 -2.37 8.98
N TYR A 52 2.16 -1.15 9.27
CA TYR A 52 3.03 0.02 9.31
C TYR A 52 3.26 0.42 10.77
N ARG A 53 4.51 0.66 11.16
CA ARG A 53 4.87 1.15 12.50
C ARG A 53 5.86 2.29 12.42
N ARG A 54 5.70 3.23 13.35
CA ARG A 54 6.65 4.30 13.62
C ARG A 54 7.36 4.02 14.92
N ARG A 55 8.68 4.03 14.89
CA ARG A 55 9.53 3.94 16.09
C ARG A 55 10.41 5.16 16.15
N LEU A 56 10.18 5.98 17.17
CA LEU A 56 11.04 7.10 17.50
C LEU A 56 12.16 6.57 18.40
N GLY A 57 13.40 6.95 18.12
CA GLY A 57 14.54 6.59 18.97
C GLY A 57 14.41 7.21 20.37
N HIS A 58 13.82 8.40 20.45
CA HIS A 58 13.52 9.11 21.68
C HIS A 58 12.15 9.78 21.57
N HIS A 59 11.33 9.64 22.61
CA HIS A 59 10.00 10.25 22.69
C HIS A 59 10.02 11.72 23.08
N ALA A 60 11.08 12.17 23.76
CA ALA A 60 11.33 13.56 24.09
C ALA A 60 12.73 13.93 23.58
N ILE A 61 12.83 15.07 22.91
CA ILE A 61 14.09 15.61 22.40
C ILE A 61 14.25 17.04 22.86
N ASP A 62 15.48 17.43 23.19
CA ASP A 62 15.76 18.83 23.45
C ASP A 62 15.61 19.65 22.17
N TYR A 63 15.34 20.94 22.34
CA TYR A 63 15.25 21.88 21.24
C TYR A 63 16.49 21.83 20.34
N GLY A 64 16.29 21.66 19.04
CA GLY A 64 17.38 21.62 18.06
C GLY A 64 18.19 20.32 18.03
N ARG A 65 17.95 19.37 18.95
CA ARG A 65 18.53 18.01 18.87
C ARG A 65 17.84 17.19 17.80
N GLU A 66 18.57 16.18 17.36
CA GLU A 66 18.09 15.22 16.38
C GLU A 66 17.77 13.89 17.04
N THR A 67 16.77 13.20 16.50
CA THR A 67 16.45 11.83 16.85
C THR A 67 16.23 11.01 15.58
N THR A 68 16.25 9.70 15.73
CA THR A 68 15.95 8.76 14.66
C THR A 68 14.46 8.45 14.62
N LEU A 69 13.91 8.38 13.43
CA LEU A 69 12.58 7.87 13.14
C LEU A 69 12.73 6.64 12.24
N ALA A 70 12.46 5.47 12.78
CA ALA A 70 12.39 4.23 12.03
C ALA A 70 10.94 3.94 11.61
N LEU A 71 10.75 3.81 10.30
CA LEU A 71 9.50 3.41 9.68
C LEU A 71 9.59 1.93 9.32
N GLU A 72 8.76 1.10 9.93
CA GLU A 72 8.71 -0.33 9.68
C GLU A 72 7.50 -0.67 8.82
N PHE A 73 7.75 -1.39 7.72
CA PHE A 73 6.74 -1.90 6.80
C PHE A 73 6.84 -3.43 6.81
N ILE A 74 5.77 -4.11 7.20
CA ILE A 74 5.75 -5.57 7.37
C ILE A 74 4.62 -6.16 6.53
N ASN A 75 4.94 -7.12 5.68
CA ASN A 75 3.96 -7.92 4.95
C ASN A 75 3.90 -9.33 5.55
N ALA A 76 2.98 -9.61 6.48
CA ALA A 76 2.92 -10.90 7.19
C ALA A 76 2.08 -11.96 6.45
N LYS A 77 2.12 -11.98 5.12
CA LYS A 77 1.37 -12.92 4.27
C LYS A 77 2.21 -13.41 3.09
N PRO A 78 1.82 -14.53 2.44
CA PRO A 78 2.55 -15.08 1.30
C PRO A 78 2.30 -14.32 -0.01
N LEU A 79 1.30 -13.43 -0.04
CA LEU A 79 1.03 -12.59 -1.20
C LEU A 79 2.00 -11.40 -1.23
N PRO A 80 2.91 -11.31 -2.23
CA PRO A 80 3.77 -10.14 -2.38
C PRO A 80 2.95 -8.92 -2.80
N LEU A 81 3.41 -7.75 -2.41
CA LEU A 81 2.87 -6.45 -2.79
C LEU A 81 3.81 -5.81 -3.80
N ALA A 82 3.32 -5.67 -5.03
CA ALA A 82 4.06 -5.02 -6.10
C ALA A 82 4.36 -3.56 -5.75
N TRP A 83 3.39 -2.89 -5.11
CA TRP A 83 3.54 -1.57 -4.55
C TRP A 83 2.68 -1.43 -3.29
N LEU A 84 3.25 -0.75 -2.30
CA LEU A 84 2.63 -0.26 -1.09
C LEU A 84 2.92 1.23 -1.03
N LEU A 85 1.86 2.02 -0.94
CA LEU A 85 1.87 3.46 -0.82
C LEU A 85 1.38 3.82 0.57
N VAL A 86 2.23 4.52 1.32
CA VAL A 86 1.92 4.95 2.68
C VAL A 86 1.94 6.47 2.71
N TYR A 87 0.79 7.06 3.00
CA TYR A 87 0.64 8.49 3.23
C TYR A 87 0.60 8.73 4.73
N ASP A 88 1.67 9.29 5.27
CA ASP A 88 1.74 9.61 6.70
C ASP A 88 1.62 11.12 6.94
N VAL A 89 0.65 11.51 7.75
CA VAL A 89 0.50 12.90 8.19
C VAL A 89 1.60 13.24 9.18
N PHE A 90 2.42 14.23 8.81
CA PHE A 90 3.63 14.61 9.54
C PHE A 90 3.57 16.07 9.99
N PRO A 91 3.92 16.36 11.26
CA PRO A 91 3.92 17.73 11.78
C PRO A 91 4.96 18.56 11.05
N ARG A 92 4.56 19.76 10.61
CA ARG A 92 5.39 20.63 9.73
C ARG A 92 6.59 21.25 10.45
N GLN A 93 6.54 21.30 11.78
CA GLN A 93 7.56 21.86 12.66
C GLN A 93 8.73 20.89 12.92
N ILE A 94 8.64 19.66 12.42
CA ILE A 94 9.71 18.67 12.45
C ILE A 94 10.38 18.64 11.09
N ASP A 95 11.68 18.91 11.07
CA ASP A 95 12.48 18.74 9.86
C ASP A 95 12.91 17.28 9.72
N LEU A 96 12.58 16.67 8.58
CA LEU A 96 13.21 15.43 8.15
C LEU A 96 14.51 15.78 7.40
N LEU A 97 15.63 15.30 7.92
CA LEU A 97 16.97 15.61 7.39
C LEU A 97 17.42 14.62 6.30
N THR A 98 16.83 13.42 6.28
CA THR A 98 17.23 12.31 5.38
C THR A 98 16.32 12.19 4.16
N ALA A 99 15.17 12.85 4.17
CA ALA A 99 14.18 12.79 3.09
C ALA A 99 13.41 14.10 3.02
N GLU A 100 12.93 14.45 1.83
CA GLU A 100 12.14 15.64 1.63
C GLU A 100 10.68 15.36 1.99
N ILE A 101 10.14 16.08 2.98
CA ILE A 101 8.69 16.12 3.21
C ILE A 101 8.10 16.92 2.07
N GLN A 102 7.13 16.36 1.34
CA GLN A 102 6.31 17.17 0.46
C GLN A 102 5.51 18.14 1.34
N LYS A 103 6.03 19.36 1.46
CA LYS A 103 5.40 20.46 2.18
C LYS A 103 4.16 20.85 1.39
N GLY A 104 2.98 20.49 1.90
CA GLY A 104 1.71 20.93 1.32
C GLY A 104 1.54 22.45 1.36
N ALA A 105 0.42 22.93 0.81
CA ALA A 105 0.01 24.33 0.87
C ALA A 105 0.06 24.89 2.32
N PRO A 106 0.15 26.23 2.51
CA PRO A 106 0.48 26.87 3.80
C PRO A 106 -0.36 26.47 5.02
N HIS A 107 -1.53 25.83 4.84
CA HIS A 107 -2.46 25.42 5.89
C HIS A 107 -2.76 23.91 5.90
N ARG A 108 -1.98 23.09 5.19
CA ARG A 108 -2.09 21.62 5.25
C ARG A 108 -0.91 21.03 6.03
N PRO A 109 -1.15 20.00 6.87
CA PRO A 109 -0.06 19.27 7.49
C PRO A 109 0.86 18.67 6.41
N GLY A 110 2.15 18.52 6.73
CA GLY A 110 3.10 17.87 5.83
C GLY A 110 2.68 16.42 5.59
N ARG A 111 2.96 15.90 4.40
CA ARG A 111 2.74 14.48 4.11
C ARG A 111 4.05 13.82 3.77
N LEU A 112 4.35 12.73 4.48
CA LEU A 112 5.46 11.86 4.14
C LEU A 112 4.89 10.70 3.31
N THR A 113 5.17 10.73 2.01
CA THR A 113 4.74 9.69 1.07
C THR A 113 5.86 8.66 0.93
N ASN A 114 5.57 7.40 1.23
CA ASN A 114 6.48 6.29 1.00
C ASN A 114 5.90 5.33 -0.03
N MET A 115 6.66 5.06 -1.09
CA MET A 115 6.36 4.00 -2.04
C MET A 115 7.45 2.93 -1.97
N LEU A 116 7.04 1.67 -1.87
CA LEU A 116 7.93 0.50 -1.84
C LEU A 116 7.21 -0.75 -2.32
N SER A 117 7.96 -1.77 -2.73
CA SER A 117 7.45 -3.13 -2.88
C SER A 117 7.74 -3.93 -1.60
N LEU A 118 6.91 -4.93 -1.32
CA LEU A 118 7.12 -5.87 -0.22
C LEU A 118 6.93 -7.31 -0.70
N ARG A 119 7.94 -8.15 -0.52
CA ARG A 119 7.89 -9.58 -0.84
C ARG A 119 7.06 -10.34 0.21
N TRP A 120 6.90 -11.65 0.00
CA TRP A 120 6.28 -12.53 0.99
C TRP A 120 7.01 -12.44 2.33
N TYR A 121 6.27 -12.30 3.44
CA TYR A 121 6.83 -12.28 4.79
C TYR A 121 7.97 -11.26 5.00
N GLU A 122 8.06 -10.22 4.15
CA GLU A 122 9.16 -9.27 4.18
C GLU A 122 8.91 -8.17 5.21
N ARG A 123 10.00 -7.77 5.86
CA ARG A 123 10.06 -6.59 6.73
C ARG A 123 11.10 -5.63 6.17
N VAL A 124 10.67 -4.42 5.84
CA VAL A 124 11.54 -3.32 5.43
C VAL A 124 11.53 -2.25 6.51
N VAL A 125 12.72 -1.77 6.90
CA VAL A 125 12.87 -0.69 7.87
C VAL A 125 13.60 0.47 7.19
N ARG A 126 12.98 1.65 7.17
CA ARG A 126 13.59 2.89 6.70
C ARG A 126 13.85 3.81 7.89
N THR A 127 15.11 4.19 8.08
CA THR A 127 15.49 5.08 9.18
C THR A 127 15.75 6.48 8.64
N HIS A 128 15.11 7.47 9.24
CA HIS A 128 15.31 8.88 8.94
C HIS A 128 15.79 9.62 10.17
N ARG A 129 16.56 10.69 9.97
CA ARG A 129 16.87 11.66 11.04
C ARG A 129 15.86 12.77 11.02
N ILE A 130 15.33 13.10 12.19
CA ILE A 130 14.39 14.20 12.38
C ILE A 130 14.94 15.20 13.40
N ARG A 131 14.62 16.49 13.23
CA ARG A 131 15.03 17.57 14.13
C ARG A 131 13.82 18.36 14.59
N GLY A 132 13.67 18.52 15.91
CA GLY A 132 12.65 19.36 16.51
C GLY A 132 13.09 20.84 16.47
N LYS A 133 12.42 21.65 15.64
CA LYS A 133 12.71 23.09 15.53
C LYS A 133 11.96 23.97 16.50
N HIS A 134 10.90 23.46 17.12
CA HIS A 134 10.10 24.20 18.09
C HIS A 134 9.84 23.33 19.32
N ARG A 135 9.51 23.96 20.45
CA ARG A 135 9.03 23.24 21.64
C ARG A 135 7.52 22.99 21.48
N GLY A 136 7.07 21.82 21.87
CA GLY A 136 5.65 21.47 21.86
C GLY A 136 5.42 19.98 21.81
N LEU A 137 4.14 19.59 21.94
CA LEU A 137 3.69 18.24 21.66
C LEU A 137 3.42 18.10 20.16
N TYR A 138 3.93 17.03 19.56
CA TYR A 138 3.75 16.74 18.14
C TYR A 138 2.97 15.44 17.97
N GLU A 139 1.84 15.53 17.31
CA GLU A 139 1.03 14.37 16.95
C GLU A 139 1.41 13.87 15.56
N PHE A 140 1.57 12.56 15.43
CA PHE A 140 1.87 11.89 14.18
C PHE A 140 0.66 11.09 13.70
N GLY A 141 0.31 11.20 12.42
CA GLY A 141 -0.75 10.44 11.79
C GLY A 141 -2.09 11.19 11.69
N PRO A 142 -3.14 10.52 11.18
CA PRO A 142 -3.20 9.10 10.78
C PRO A 142 -2.30 8.76 9.58
N ALA A 143 -1.98 7.47 9.44
CA ALA A 143 -1.30 6.96 8.25
C ALA A 143 -2.31 6.21 7.38
N GLU A 144 -2.39 6.58 6.11
CA GLU A 144 -3.24 5.92 5.12
C GLU A 144 -2.38 4.97 4.28
N LEU A 145 -2.87 3.75 4.10
CA LEU A 145 -2.18 2.68 3.39
C LEU A 145 -2.99 2.34 2.15
N SER A 146 -2.34 2.39 0.99
CA SER A 146 -2.89 1.93 -0.28
C SER A 146 -1.95 0.91 -0.90
N ALA A 147 -2.49 -0.18 -1.41
CA ALA A 147 -1.71 -1.21 -2.09
C ALA A 147 -2.58 -1.86 -3.16
N GLY A 148 -1.93 -2.31 -4.23
CA GLY A 148 -2.63 -2.93 -5.34
C GLY A 148 -1.88 -4.09 -5.97
N ASP A 149 -2.43 -4.54 -7.08
CA ASP A 149 -1.79 -5.52 -7.94
C ASP A 149 -0.77 -4.84 -8.88
N ILE A 150 -0.03 -5.67 -9.63
CA ILE A 150 0.95 -5.22 -10.63
C ILE A 150 0.28 -4.40 -11.75
N PHE A 151 -1.04 -4.54 -11.92
CA PHE A 151 -1.81 -3.85 -12.95
C PHE A 151 -2.35 -2.49 -12.48
N GLY A 152 -2.22 -2.15 -11.19
CA GLY A 152 -2.70 -0.90 -10.62
C GLY A 152 -4.22 -0.77 -10.58
N ILE A 153 -4.95 -1.90 -10.62
CA ILE A 153 -6.41 -1.88 -10.82
C ILE A 153 -7.18 -1.73 -9.50
N HIS A 154 -6.52 -1.75 -8.34
CA HIS A 154 -7.13 -1.63 -7.02
C HIS A 154 -6.23 -0.92 -6.01
#